data_AF-A0A522M107-F1
#
_entry.id   AF-A0A522M107-F1
#
_cell.length_a   1.000
_cell.length_b   1.000
_cell.length_c   1.000
_cell.angle_alpha   90.00
_cell.angle_beta   90.00
_cell.angle_gamma   90.00
#
_symmetry.space_group_name_H-M   'P 1'
#
loop_
_entity.id
_entity.type
_entity.pdbx_description
1 polymer ?
#
loop_
_entity_poly.entity_id
_entity_poly.type
_entity_poly.pdbx_seq_one_letter_code
_entity_poly.pdbx_strand_id
1 'polypeptide(L)'
;MRYQRLHLDVIDKKPVFISPSFPFVCRNAPSVKPSVCRIYPFVERYKFGNGFTLIELIITLTIAGILIALAAPAMQTFIANQRLTTQANELIADINLARSEAIKRATNSGVCASSTGTSCSGSWDNGWIIFIDADNSRTWSSGDSVLRVHESLTGSVAMSSSATLVIFGASGLLDRGTGAGDYTLCNSQIGQSRIINITTTGRPSMTSGTC
;
A
#
# COMPACT_ATOMS: atom_id res chain seq x y z
N MET A 1 73.92 -16.43 -5.57
CA MET A 1 73.36 -17.58 -6.32
C MET A 1 72.24 -17.01 -7.20
N ARG A 2 72.46 -16.70 -8.50
CA ARG A 2 72.32 -17.60 -9.69
C ARG A 2 70.96 -18.33 -9.63
N TYR A 3 69.93 -18.11 -10.47
CA TYR A 3 69.78 -18.16 -11.94
C TYR A 3 68.43 -17.45 -12.33
N GLN A 4 68.35 -16.58 -13.35
CA GLN A 4 67.88 -16.81 -14.75
C GLN A 4 66.33 -17.01 -14.84
N ARG A 5 65.51 -16.38 -15.70
CA ARG A 5 65.64 -15.87 -17.08
C ARG A 5 64.45 -14.94 -17.42
N LEU A 6 64.68 -13.87 -18.18
CA LEU A 6 63.67 -13.03 -18.85
C LEU A 6 62.89 -13.80 -19.93
N HIS A 7 61.62 -13.44 -20.17
CA HIS A 7 61.10 -13.32 -21.53
C HIS A 7 60.00 -12.25 -21.64
N LEU A 8 60.30 -11.22 -22.43
CA LEU A 8 59.49 -10.10 -22.90
C LEU A 8 58.52 -10.52 -24.03
N ASP A 9 57.45 -9.72 -24.13
CA ASP A 9 56.66 -9.28 -25.31
C ASP A 9 56.08 -10.36 -26.25
N VAL A 10 54.88 -10.22 -26.81
CA VAL A 10 54.60 -9.36 -27.97
C VAL A 10 53.08 -9.13 -28.09
N ILE A 11 52.73 -7.84 -28.23
CA ILE A 11 51.44 -7.33 -28.71
C ILE A 11 51.35 -7.62 -30.21
N ASP A 12 50.42 -8.47 -30.65
CA ASP A 12 50.17 -8.68 -32.08
C ASP A 12 49.14 -7.66 -32.61
N LYS A 13 49.64 -6.61 -33.27
CA LYS A 13 48.88 -5.71 -34.13
C LYS A 13 48.64 -6.39 -35.47
N LYS A 14 47.39 -6.52 -35.91
CA LYS A 14 47.08 -6.85 -37.32
C LYS A 14 46.63 -5.62 -38.14
N PRO A 15 47.01 -5.57 -39.43
CA PRO A 15 47.38 -4.32 -40.07
C PRO A 15 46.25 -3.66 -40.88
N VAL A 16 46.38 -2.35 -40.97
CA VAL A 16 45.75 -1.45 -41.93
C VAL A 16 46.19 -1.84 -43.34
N PHE A 17 45.26 -2.24 -44.20
CA PHE A 17 45.53 -2.43 -45.63
C PHE A 17 45.07 -1.21 -46.43
N ILE A 18 46.08 -0.54 -47.00
CA ILE A 18 46.01 0.55 -47.96
C ILE A 18 45.54 -0.03 -49.31
N SER A 19 44.61 0.65 -49.96
CA SER A 19 44.15 0.39 -51.32
C SER A 19 45.09 1.05 -52.33
N PRO A 20 45.69 0.30 -53.29
CA PRO A 20 46.22 0.88 -54.50
C PRO A 20 45.23 0.70 -55.66
N SER A 21 44.88 1.84 -56.24
CA SER A 21 44.19 2.04 -57.51
C SER A 21 44.84 1.28 -58.66
N PHE A 22 44.07 0.41 -59.34
CA PHE A 22 44.46 -0.15 -60.64
C PHE A 22 43.75 0.59 -61.78
N PRO A 23 44.49 1.20 -62.73
CA PRO A 23 43.92 1.83 -63.90
C PRO A 23 43.60 0.82 -65.01
N PHE A 24 42.74 1.28 -65.91
CA PHE A 24 42.26 0.66 -67.15
C PHE A 24 43.34 -0.03 -68.00
N VAL A 25 43.21 -1.35 -68.24
CA VAL A 25 43.53 -1.98 -69.53
C VAL A 25 42.57 -3.14 -69.79
N CYS A 26 41.86 -3.05 -70.92
CA CYS A 26 40.94 -4.04 -71.45
C CYS A 26 41.63 -5.38 -71.72
N ARG A 27 41.08 -6.48 -71.18
CA ARG A 27 41.23 -7.81 -71.76
C ARG A 27 39.86 -8.34 -72.14
N ASN A 28 39.63 -8.43 -73.45
CA ASN A 28 38.53 -9.16 -74.05
C ASN A 28 38.50 -10.60 -73.49
N ALA A 29 37.43 -10.93 -72.77
CA ALA A 29 37.10 -12.31 -72.42
C ALA A 29 35.74 -12.64 -73.08
N PRO A 30 35.62 -13.78 -73.77
CA PRO A 30 34.54 -14.08 -74.70
C PRO A 30 33.15 -14.11 -74.06
N SER A 31 32.15 -13.74 -74.86
CA SER A 31 30.74 -13.57 -74.53
C SER A 31 29.97 -14.88 -74.39
N VAL A 32 30.37 -15.78 -73.49
CA VAL A 32 29.45 -16.77 -72.89
C VAL A 32 29.99 -17.15 -71.52
N LYS A 33 29.47 -16.54 -70.44
CA LYS A 33 29.57 -17.14 -69.11
C LYS A 33 28.25 -17.85 -68.83
N PRO A 34 28.28 -19.15 -68.47
CA PRO A 34 27.07 -19.91 -68.23
C PRO A 34 26.29 -19.25 -67.10
N SER A 35 24.99 -19.16 -67.30
CA SER A 35 23.96 -18.82 -66.32
C SER A 35 23.92 -19.85 -65.19
N VAL A 36 25.02 -19.98 -64.45
CA VAL A 36 25.02 -20.64 -63.15
C VAL A 36 24.76 -19.55 -62.13
N CYS A 37 23.47 -19.28 -61.92
CA CYS A 37 23.01 -18.59 -60.73
C CYS A 37 23.49 -19.42 -59.54
N ARG A 38 24.65 -19.06 -58.96
CA ARG A 38 25.09 -19.65 -57.70
C ARG A 38 24.19 -19.04 -56.64
N ILE A 39 23.07 -19.70 -56.41
CA ILE A 39 22.19 -19.46 -55.28
C ILE A 39 23.07 -19.74 -54.05
N TYR A 40 23.69 -18.71 -53.50
CA TYR A 40 24.17 -18.76 -52.13
C TYR A 40 22.91 -18.63 -51.29
N PRO A 41 22.41 -19.70 -50.63
CA PRO A 41 21.36 -19.50 -49.67
C PRO A 41 21.95 -18.59 -48.60
N PHE A 42 21.35 -17.41 -48.44
CA PHE A 42 21.54 -16.60 -47.26
C PHE A 42 20.97 -17.41 -46.09
N VAL A 43 21.80 -18.26 -45.50
CA VAL A 43 21.46 -18.96 -44.26
C VAL A 43 21.59 -17.92 -43.16
N GLU A 44 20.56 -17.10 -43.03
CA GLU A 44 20.37 -16.27 -41.85
C GLU A 44 20.21 -17.25 -40.70
N ARG A 45 21.31 -17.47 -39.95
CA ARG A 45 21.21 -18.22 -38.70
C ARG A 45 20.30 -17.40 -37.82
N TYR A 46 19.03 -17.79 -37.73
CA TYR A 46 18.19 -17.44 -36.60
C TYR A 46 19.03 -17.80 -35.38
N LYS A 47 19.63 -16.80 -34.74
CA LYS A 47 20.08 -16.96 -33.37
C LYS A 47 18.82 -17.34 -32.64
N PHE A 48 18.65 -18.63 -32.36
CA PHE A 48 17.71 -19.08 -31.36
C PHE A 48 18.18 -18.38 -30.08
N GLY A 49 17.62 -17.20 -29.80
CA GLY A 49 17.67 -16.64 -28.47
C GLY A 49 17.12 -17.72 -27.56
N ASN A 50 17.82 -18.01 -26.47
CA ASN A 50 17.39 -19.00 -25.50
C ASN A 50 16.04 -18.54 -24.91
N GLY A 51 14.94 -18.91 -25.56
CA GLY A 51 13.58 -18.63 -25.15
C GLY A 51 13.02 -19.82 -24.38
N PHE A 52 12.14 -19.53 -23.42
CA PHE A 52 11.38 -20.55 -22.69
C PHE A 52 10.55 -21.39 -23.66
N THR A 53 10.49 -22.70 -23.40
CA THR A 53 9.66 -23.58 -24.24
C THR A 53 8.17 -23.34 -23.97
N LEU A 54 7.30 -23.59 -24.95
CA LEU A 54 5.85 -23.46 -24.77
C LEU A 54 5.34 -24.33 -23.62
N ILE A 55 5.92 -25.53 -23.46
CA ILE A 55 5.59 -26.43 -22.35
C ILE A 55 6.05 -25.88 -21.00
N GLU A 56 7.22 -25.24 -20.92
CA GLU A 56 7.71 -24.59 -19.71
C GLU A 56 6.79 -23.44 -19.28
N LEU A 57 6.35 -22.60 -20.21
CA LEU A 57 5.40 -21.54 -19.91
C LEU A 57 4.09 -22.12 -19.35
N ILE A 58 3.53 -23.16 -19.98
CA ILE A 58 2.29 -23.79 -19.50
C ILE A 58 2.46 -24.33 -18.07
N ILE A 59 3.57 -25.03 -17.79
CA ILE A 59 3.86 -25.59 -16.46
C ILE A 59 4.01 -24.46 -15.43
N THR A 60 4.74 -23.39 -15.74
CA THR A 60 4.90 -22.25 -14.82
C THR A 60 3.58 -21.57 -14.52
N LEU A 61 2.73 -21.34 -15.52
CA LEU A 61 1.41 -20.74 -15.33
C LEU A 61 0.45 -21.66 -14.56
N THR A 62 0.53 -22.98 -14.75
CA THR A 62 -0.27 -23.92 -13.96
C THR A 62 0.12 -23.89 -12.50
N ILE A 63 1.43 -23.92 -12.19
CA ILE A 63 1.92 -23.81 -10.81
C ILE A 63 1.52 -22.46 -10.21
N ALA A 64 1.73 -21.36 -10.94
CA ALA A 64 1.34 -20.02 -10.48
C ALA A 64 -0.16 -19.92 -10.21
N GLY A 65 -1.01 -20.48 -11.06
CA GLY A 65 -2.46 -20.52 -10.88
C GLY A 65 -2.88 -21.26 -9.60
N ILE A 66 -2.26 -22.41 -9.31
CA ILE A 66 -2.50 -23.16 -8.07
C ILE A 66 -2.12 -22.33 -6.85
N LEU A 67 -0.97 -21.65 -6.87
CA LEU A 67 -0.53 -20.82 -5.76
C LEU A 67 -1.46 -19.63 -5.52
N ILE A 68 -1.90 -18.95 -6.58
CA ILE A 68 -2.85 -17.83 -6.47
C ILE A 68 -4.18 -18.29 -5.90
N ALA A 69 -4.69 -19.45 -6.30
CA ALA A 69 -5.95 -20.00 -5.79
C ALA A 69 -5.92 -20.21 -4.27
N LEU A 70 -4.76 -20.58 -3.71
CA LEU A 70 -4.59 -20.73 -2.26
C LEU A 70 -4.33 -19.39 -1.55
N ALA A 71 -3.60 -18.47 -2.19
CA ALA A 71 -3.21 -17.20 -1.58
C ALA A 71 -4.33 -16.13 -1.57
N ALA A 72 -5.18 -16.12 -2.60
CA ALA A 72 -6.24 -15.11 -2.77
C ALA A 72 -7.18 -14.95 -1.55
N PRO A 73 -7.76 -16.02 -0.96
CA PRO A 73 -8.66 -15.88 0.20
C PRO A 73 -7.92 -15.36 1.43
N ALA A 74 -6.69 -15.81 1.69
CA ALA A 74 -5.89 -15.35 2.83
C ALA A 74 -5.60 -13.85 2.75
N MET A 75 -5.34 -13.33 1.53
CA MET A 75 -5.12 -11.91 1.30
C MET A 75 -6.38 -11.08 1.58
N GLN A 76 -7.58 -11.58 1.24
CA GLN A 76 -8.84 -10.88 1.55
C GLN A 76 -9.07 -10.76 3.07
N THR A 77 -8.86 -11.85 3.82
CA THR A 77 -8.95 -11.84 5.29
C THR A 77 -7.91 -10.92 5.92
N PHE A 78 -6.69 -10.88 5.37
CA PHE A 78 -5.64 -9.98 5.83
C PHE A 78 -6.02 -8.51 5.61
N ILE A 79 -6.52 -8.15 4.43
CA ILE A 79 -6.97 -6.78 4.12
C ILE A 79 -8.13 -6.37 5.04
N ALA A 80 -9.12 -7.24 5.24
CA ALA A 80 -10.25 -6.96 6.13
C ALA A 80 -9.79 -6.72 7.58
N ASN A 81 -8.84 -7.53 8.08
CA ASN A 81 -8.24 -7.35 9.40
C ASN A 81 -7.46 -6.05 9.54
N GLN A 82 -6.68 -5.69 8.52
CA GLN A 82 -5.92 -4.45 8.52
C GLN A 82 -6.86 -3.24 8.51
N ARG A 83 -7.93 -3.29 7.72
CA ARG A 83 -8.96 -2.24 7.68
C ARG A 83 -9.64 -2.07 9.03
N LEU A 84 -10.08 -3.16 9.66
CA LEU A 84 -10.69 -3.15 10.99
C LEU A 84 -9.75 -2.54 12.04
N THR A 85 -8.47 -2.90 12.00
CA THR A 85 -7.45 -2.39 12.92
C THR A 85 -7.16 -0.90 12.66
N THR A 86 -7.13 -0.48 11.39
CA THR A 86 -6.91 0.91 11.00
C THR A 86 -8.03 1.81 11.50
N GLN A 87 -9.30 1.43 11.27
CA GLN A 87 -10.46 2.18 11.76
C GLN A 87 -10.52 2.27 13.28
N ALA A 88 -10.15 1.18 13.97
CA ALA A 88 -10.05 1.19 15.43
C ALA A 88 -8.93 2.15 15.93
N ASN A 89 -7.79 2.18 15.24
CA ASN A 89 -6.70 3.10 15.55
C ASN A 89 -7.05 4.56 15.23
N GLU A 90 -7.81 4.83 14.17
CA GLU A 90 -8.32 6.17 13.83
C GLU A 90 -9.19 6.71 14.95
N LEU A 91 -10.13 5.91 15.46
CA LEU A 91 -10.96 6.30 16.61
C LEU A 91 -10.10 6.58 17.86
N ILE A 92 -9.12 5.72 18.17
CA ILE A 92 -8.21 5.96 19.30
C ILE A 92 -7.39 7.25 19.11
N ALA A 93 -6.91 7.51 17.89
CA ALA A 93 -6.16 8.73 17.58
C ALA A 93 -7.03 9.98 17.75
N ASP A 94 -8.29 9.92 17.32
CA ASP A 94 -9.24 11.03 17.44
C ASP A 94 -9.70 11.27 18.88
N ILE A 95 -9.89 10.20 19.67
CA ILE A 95 -10.13 10.31 21.12
C ILE A 95 -8.94 11.01 21.81
N ASN A 96 -7.71 10.59 21.50
CA ASN A 96 -6.51 11.20 22.06
C ASN A 96 -6.33 12.64 21.57
N LEU A 97 -6.73 12.95 20.34
CA LEU A 97 -6.73 14.32 19.81
C LEU A 97 -7.68 15.21 20.61
N ALA A 98 -8.94 14.80 20.79
CA ALA A 98 -9.92 15.54 21.58
C ALA A 98 -9.42 15.79 23.00
N ARG A 99 -8.93 14.74 23.67
CA ARG A 99 -8.33 14.86 25.01
C ARG A 99 -7.17 15.85 25.04
N SER A 100 -6.28 15.78 24.06
CA SER A 100 -5.10 16.66 23.98
C SER A 100 -5.51 18.11 23.74
N GLU A 101 -6.53 18.36 22.92
CA GLU A 101 -7.03 19.71 22.67
C GLU A 101 -7.73 20.29 23.89
N ALA A 102 -8.49 19.49 24.65
CA ALA A 102 -9.06 19.93 25.92
C ALA A 102 -7.98 20.43 26.89
N ILE A 103 -6.89 19.66 27.03
CA ILE A 103 -5.76 20.02 27.90
C ILE A 103 -5.03 21.26 27.37
N LYS A 104 -4.66 21.28 26.09
CA LYS A 104 -3.88 22.38 25.49
C LYS A 104 -4.60 23.72 25.56
N ARG A 105 -5.93 23.71 25.38
CA ARG A 105 -6.76 24.92 25.35
C ARG A 105 -7.36 25.26 26.71
N ALA A 106 -7.13 24.42 27.72
CA ALA A 106 -7.75 24.52 29.05
C ALA A 106 -9.28 24.71 28.98
N THR A 107 -9.92 24.00 28.04
CA THR A 107 -11.37 24.05 27.78
C THR A 107 -11.90 22.65 27.50
N ASN A 108 -13.21 22.48 27.35
CA ASN A 108 -13.80 21.19 27.07
C ASN A 108 -13.62 20.83 25.58
N SER A 109 -13.41 19.56 25.28
CA SER A 109 -13.41 19.05 23.90
C SER A 109 -14.09 17.71 23.85
N GLY A 110 -14.85 17.47 22.78
CA GLY A 110 -15.70 16.30 22.65
C GLY A 110 -15.46 15.50 21.38
N VAL A 111 -15.87 14.24 21.43
CA VAL A 111 -16.06 13.37 20.27
C VAL A 111 -17.49 12.85 20.32
N CYS A 112 -18.20 12.87 19.20
CA CYS A 112 -19.54 12.33 19.12
C CYS A 112 -19.83 11.68 17.78
N ALA A 113 -20.74 10.71 17.80
CA ALA A 113 -21.27 10.10 16.59
C ALA A 113 -21.96 11.15 15.71
N SER A 114 -21.65 11.14 14.42
CA SER A 114 -22.22 12.08 13.45
C SER A 114 -22.43 11.40 12.10
N SER A 115 -23.63 11.55 11.55
CA SER A 115 -23.96 11.11 10.18
C SER A 115 -23.77 12.19 9.13
N THR A 116 -23.69 13.47 9.52
CA THR A 116 -23.63 14.61 8.60
C THR A 116 -22.32 15.38 8.68
N GLY A 117 -21.48 15.11 9.69
CA GLY A 117 -20.24 15.86 9.94
C GLY A 117 -20.45 17.27 10.50
N THR A 118 -21.69 17.68 10.76
CA THR A 118 -22.04 19.04 11.21
C THR A 118 -22.69 19.07 12.60
N SER A 119 -23.11 17.93 13.12
CA SER A 119 -23.77 17.82 14.42
C SER A 119 -23.60 16.43 15.03
N CYS A 120 -23.68 16.34 16.37
CA CYS A 120 -23.75 15.08 17.08
C CYS A 120 -25.11 14.40 16.89
N SER A 121 -25.27 13.70 15.76
CA SER A 121 -26.50 13.00 15.41
C SER A 121 -26.18 11.70 14.67
N GLY A 122 -26.84 10.61 15.04
CA GLY A 122 -26.73 9.33 14.34
C GLY A 122 -25.91 8.29 15.08
N SER A 123 -25.42 7.30 14.33
CA SER A 123 -24.59 6.19 14.84
C SER A 123 -23.12 6.40 14.48
N TRP A 124 -22.26 5.86 15.34
CA TRP A 124 -20.82 5.72 15.17
C TRP A 124 -20.39 5.05 13.85
N ASP A 125 -21.28 4.24 13.24
CA ASP A 125 -21.08 3.66 11.91
C ASP A 125 -20.96 4.70 10.80
N ASN A 126 -21.68 5.82 10.95
CA ASN A 126 -21.75 6.87 9.93
C ASN A 126 -20.59 7.86 10.03
N GLY A 127 -19.75 7.73 11.07
CA GLY A 127 -18.66 8.64 11.35
C GLY A 127 -18.82 9.32 12.70
N TRP A 128 -17.88 10.21 12.98
CA TRP A 128 -17.86 11.01 14.19
C TRP A 128 -17.18 12.35 13.93
N ILE A 129 -17.45 13.31 14.81
CA ILE A 129 -16.79 14.60 14.80
C ILE A 129 -16.04 14.83 16.10
N ILE A 130 -14.91 15.51 15.99
CA ILE A 130 -14.16 16.06 17.11
C ILE A 130 -14.42 17.56 17.14
N PHE A 131 -14.76 18.09 18.31
CA PHE A 131 -15.08 19.49 18.48
C PHE A 131 -14.52 20.07 19.77
N ILE A 132 -14.49 21.40 19.83
CA ILE A 132 -14.14 22.17 21.02
C ILE A 132 -15.43 22.80 21.53
N ASP A 133 -15.75 22.52 22.79
CA ASP A 133 -16.91 23.06 23.51
C ASP A 133 -16.56 24.46 24.03
N ALA A 134 -16.89 25.46 23.23
CA ALA A 134 -16.47 26.85 23.46
C ALA A 134 -17.36 27.55 24.51
N ASP A 135 -18.61 27.10 24.65
CA ASP A 135 -19.60 27.67 25.57
C ASP A 135 -19.67 26.92 26.92
N ASN A 136 -18.87 25.87 27.11
CA ASN A 136 -18.86 24.97 28.27
C ASN A 136 -20.21 24.28 28.52
N SER A 137 -21.00 24.05 27.46
CA SER A 137 -22.29 23.37 27.54
C SER A 137 -22.17 21.87 27.81
N ARG A 138 -20.96 21.28 27.67
CA ARG A 138 -20.66 19.84 27.83
C ARG A 138 -21.49 18.96 26.90
N THR A 139 -21.93 19.55 25.81
CA THR A 139 -22.61 18.91 24.68
C THR A 139 -22.15 19.63 23.43
N TRP A 140 -22.50 19.10 22.27
CA TRP A 140 -22.36 19.88 21.04
C TRP A 140 -23.44 20.95 20.95
N SER A 141 -23.01 22.17 20.66
CA SER A 141 -23.88 23.30 20.32
C SER A 141 -23.42 23.96 19.02
N SER A 142 -24.27 24.79 18.40
CA SER A 142 -23.89 25.53 17.18
C SER A 142 -22.83 26.61 17.43
N GLY A 143 -22.48 26.90 18.69
CA GLY A 143 -21.38 27.80 19.06
C GLY A 143 -20.01 27.13 19.03
N ASP A 144 -19.97 25.80 18.90
CA ASP A 144 -18.75 25.01 18.97
C ASP A 144 -18.02 24.93 17.63
N SER A 145 -16.71 24.76 17.71
CA SER A 145 -15.86 24.62 16.53
C SER A 145 -15.52 23.14 16.27
N VAL A 146 -15.86 22.64 15.09
CA VAL A 146 -15.43 21.31 14.63
C VAL A 146 -13.93 21.36 14.30
N LEU A 147 -13.17 20.45 14.90
CA LEU A 147 -11.74 20.29 14.66
C LEU A 147 -11.45 19.30 13.53
N ARG A 148 -12.21 18.20 13.50
CA ARG A 148 -12.06 17.13 12.51
C ARG A 148 -13.38 16.37 12.35
N VAL A 149 -13.65 15.97 11.12
CA VAL A 149 -14.76 15.08 10.76
C VAL A 149 -14.15 13.76 10.29
N HIS A 150 -14.70 12.65 10.77
CA HIS A 150 -14.39 11.32 10.31
C HIS A 150 -15.58 10.76 9.54
N GLU A 151 -15.29 10.20 8.36
CA GLU A 151 -16.30 9.62 7.47
C GLU A 151 -16.83 8.27 7.98
N SER A 152 -17.86 7.77 7.31
CA SER A 152 -18.47 6.49 7.64
C SER A 152 -17.50 5.31 7.55
N LEU A 153 -17.69 4.37 8.48
CA LEU A 153 -16.99 3.09 8.49
C LEU A 153 -17.28 2.29 7.23
N THR A 154 -16.32 1.47 6.87
CA THR A 154 -16.20 1.05 5.48
C THR A 154 -15.69 -0.40 5.47
N GLY A 155 -16.18 -1.26 4.58
CA GLY A 155 -15.72 -2.67 4.48
C GLY A 155 -16.37 -3.66 5.45
N SER A 156 -17.70 -3.62 5.56
CA SER A 156 -18.49 -4.53 6.41
C SER A 156 -18.13 -4.46 7.90
N VAL A 157 -17.66 -3.29 8.33
CA VAL A 157 -17.41 -2.97 9.73
C VAL A 157 -18.60 -2.22 10.28
N ALA A 158 -19.10 -2.66 11.43
CA ALA A 158 -20.11 -1.96 12.21
C ALA A 158 -19.54 -1.64 13.60
N MET A 159 -19.92 -0.51 14.18
CA MET A 159 -19.49 -0.05 15.49
C MET A 159 -20.68 0.08 16.43
N SER A 160 -20.59 -0.57 17.59
CA SER A 160 -21.60 -0.46 18.65
C SER A 160 -20.99 0.13 19.92
N SER A 161 -21.73 1.05 20.54
CA SER A 161 -21.43 1.61 21.87
C SER A 161 -22.71 2.08 22.54
N SER A 162 -22.72 2.08 23.88
CA SER A 162 -23.81 2.65 24.68
C SER A 162 -23.74 4.18 24.76
N ALA A 163 -22.57 4.77 24.54
CA ALA A 163 -22.36 6.21 24.60
C ALA A 163 -22.35 6.82 23.20
N THR A 164 -23.09 7.91 22.99
CA THR A 164 -23.11 8.67 21.72
C THR A 164 -22.18 9.90 21.76
N LEU A 165 -21.72 10.27 22.95
CA LEU A 165 -20.95 11.46 23.23
C LEU A 165 -19.85 11.16 24.26
N VAL A 166 -18.66 11.67 23.99
CA VAL A 166 -17.46 11.61 24.81
C VAL A 166 -17.00 13.04 25.05
N ILE A 167 -16.96 13.52 26.30
CA ILE A 167 -16.46 14.87 26.62
C ILE A 167 -15.23 14.75 27.52
N PHE A 168 -14.18 15.47 27.18
CA PHE A 168 -12.99 15.66 27.99
C PHE A 168 -12.97 17.06 28.57
N GLY A 169 -12.73 17.17 29.87
CA GLY A 169 -12.47 18.45 30.53
C GLY A 169 -11.00 18.89 30.40
N ALA A 170 -10.69 20.11 30.86
CA ALA A 170 -9.34 20.69 30.82
C ALA A 170 -8.25 19.84 31.53
N SER A 171 -8.64 18.98 32.47
CA SER A 171 -7.73 18.02 33.14
C SER A 171 -7.45 16.76 32.33
N GLY A 172 -8.09 16.59 31.16
CA GLY A 172 -8.04 15.40 30.32
C GLY A 172 -8.84 14.21 30.86
N LEU A 173 -9.58 14.39 31.95
CA LEU A 173 -10.52 13.39 32.46
C LEU A 173 -11.83 13.44 31.67
N LEU A 174 -12.53 12.31 31.60
CA LEU A 174 -13.88 12.30 31.03
C LEU A 174 -14.86 13.04 31.94
N ASP A 175 -15.78 13.78 31.33
CA ASP A 175 -16.91 14.35 32.06
C ASP A 175 -17.90 13.25 32.49
N ARG A 176 -18.57 13.48 33.62
CA ARG A 176 -19.42 12.47 34.26
C ARG A 176 -20.56 12.03 33.36
N GLY A 177 -20.70 10.72 33.17
CA GLY A 177 -21.78 10.15 32.36
C GLY A 177 -21.56 10.26 30.85
N THR A 178 -20.38 10.70 30.41
CA THR A 178 -20.01 10.75 29.00
C THR A 178 -18.94 9.72 28.67
N GLY A 179 -19.10 9.03 27.55
CA GLY A 179 -18.04 8.32 26.83
C GLY A 179 -17.29 7.17 27.50
N ALA A 180 -17.53 6.86 28.77
CA ALA A 180 -16.90 5.73 29.44
C ALA A 180 -17.60 4.42 29.05
N GLY A 181 -16.83 3.43 28.62
CA GLY A 181 -17.35 2.14 28.22
C GLY A 181 -16.62 1.55 27.00
N ASP A 182 -17.26 0.53 26.43
CA ASP A 182 -16.74 -0.22 25.30
C ASP A 182 -17.32 0.30 23.98
N TYR A 183 -16.44 0.44 23.00
CA TYR A 183 -16.74 0.76 21.61
C TYR A 183 -16.27 -0.43 20.78
N THR A 184 -17.22 -1.22 20.31
CA THR A 184 -16.92 -2.49 19.63
C THR A 184 -17.05 -2.31 18.13
N LEU A 185 -15.93 -2.37 17.42
CA LEU A 185 -15.91 -2.48 15.97
C LEU A 185 -15.93 -3.96 15.59
N CYS A 186 -16.92 -4.39 14.83
CA CYS A 186 -17.10 -5.75 14.37
C CYS A 186 -17.02 -5.81 12.85
N ASN A 187 -16.24 -6.74 12.29
CA ASN A 187 -16.27 -7.05 10.86
C ASN A 187 -17.01 -8.38 10.60
N SER A 188 -18.16 -8.32 9.93
CA SER A 188 -19.02 -9.49 9.69
C SER A 188 -18.46 -10.49 8.67
N GLN A 189 -17.49 -10.10 7.83
CA GLN A 189 -16.89 -10.98 6.82
C GLN A 189 -15.88 -11.95 7.43
N ILE A 190 -15.21 -11.54 8.50
CA ILE A 190 -14.13 -12.31 9.14
C ILE A 190 -14.47 -12.75 10.58
N GLY A 191 -15.61 -12.33 11.13
CA GLY A 191 -16.04 -12.69 12.49
C GLY A 191 -15.13 -12.16 13.60
N GLN A 192 -14.37 -11.09 13.33
CA GLN A 192 -13.43 -10.50 14.29
C GLN A 192 -13.88 -9.12 14.73
N SER A 193 -13.59 -8.78 15.98
CA SER A 193 -13.86 -7.48 16.56
C SER A 193 -12.61 -6.83 17.16
N ARG A 194 -12.65 -5.50 17.26
CA ARG A 194 -11.73 -4.66 18.03
C ARG A 194 -12.57 -3.85 18.99
N ILE A 195 -12.34 -4.06 20.28
CA ILE A 195 -13.05 -3.44 21.38
C ILE A 195 -12.15 -2.35 21.94
N ILE A 196 -12.61 -1.11 21.89
CA ILE A 196 -11.92 0.04 22.45
C ILE A 196 -12.61 0.37 23.76
N ASN A 197 -11.92 0.15 24.89
CA ASN A 197 -12.41 0.55 26.20
C ASN A 197 -11.85 1.92 26.55
N ILE A 198 -12.75 2.85 26.89
CA ILE A 198 -12.39 4.16 27.41
C ILE A 198 -12.73 4.19 28.90
N THR A 199 -11.69 4.38 29.72
CA THR A 199 -11.84 4.53 31.17
C THR A 199 -12.25 5.96 31.53
N THR A 200 -12.83 6.18 32.71
CA THR A 200 -13.16 7.52 33.24
C THR A 200 -11.95 8.46 33.34
N THR A 201 -10.74 7.91 33.38
CA THR A 201 -9.49 8.68 33.30
C THR A 201 -9.18 9.21 31.90
N GLY A 202 -10.03 8.89 30.92
CA GLY A 202 -9.94 9.29 29.51
C GLY A 202 -8.92 8.51 28.68
N ARG A 203 -8.36 7.43 29.21
CA ARG A 203 -7.36 6.63 28.50
C ARG A 203 -8.08 5.59 27.62
N PRO A 204 -7.89 5.60 26.29
CA PRO A 204 -8.35 4.52 25.43
C PRO A 204 -7.40 3.32 25.49
N SER A 205 -7.96 2.12 25.42
CA SER A 205 -7.23 0.86 25.27
C SER A 205 -7.94 -0.04 24.27
N MET A 206 -7.20 -0.87 23.54
CA MET A 206 -7.76 -1.77 22.53
C MET A 206 -7.56 -3.23 22.92
N THR A 207 -8.60 -4.03 22.74
CA THR A 207 -8.58 -5.49 22.87
C THR A 207 -9.18 -6.11 21.60
N SER A 208 -8.68 -7.26 21.17
CA SER A 208 -9.28 -8.04 20.09
C SER A 208 -10.34 -9.01 20.63
N GLY A 209 -11.41 -9.21 19.88
CA GLY A 209 -12.44 -10.21 20.19
C GLY A 209 -13.02 -10.85 18.94
N THR A 210 -14.11 -11.58 19.13
CA THR A 210 -14.96 -12.07 18.04
C THR A 210 -16.25 -11.25 17.97
N CYS A 211 -16.88 -11.30 16.81
CA CYS A 211 -18.31 -11.07 16.68
C CYS A 211 -19.03 -12.43 16.81
#